data_AF-A0AAW1PCN7-F1
#
_entry.id   AF-A0AAW1PCN7-F1
#
_cell.length_a   1.000
_cell.length_b   1.000
_cell.length_c   1.000
_cell.angle_alpha   90.00
_cell.angle_beta   90.00
_cell.angle_gamma   90.00
#
_symmetry.space_group_name_H-M   'P 1'
#
loop_
_entity.id
_entity.type
_entity.pdbx_description
1 polymer ?
#
loop_
_entity_poly.entity_id
_entity_poly.type
_entity_poly.pdbx_seq_one_letter_code
_entity_poly.pdbx_strand_id
1 'polypeptide(L)'
;MNITPLQPSTLQTACSWLTVYRQLFAWIVAGNLAIIIAAAAQAFPWAHVHRVQFTAANILVSILARNEVFLRVLYTLLVKAVTVGSPQGLGSLWAPIPLRNLITNFLLHIGGVHSGCGVAGLLWLIYGACHPPPAVPIPQRLRAPPQVHWLGISGDHGSLHRVPVRRGPIPVAPLR
;
A
#
# COMPACT_ATOMS: atom_id res chain seq x y z
N MET A 1 37.01 -13.66 -32.43
CA MET A 1 36.21 -12.44 -32.72
C MET A 1 36.16 -11.62 -31.44
N ASN A 2 36.98 -10.58 -31.32
CA ASN A 2 37.06 -9.76 -30.12
C ASN A 2 36.03 -8.64 -30.22
N ILE A 3 34.93 -8.75 -29.48
CA ILE A 3 33.85 -7.76 -29.47
C ILE A 3 34.25 -6.70 -28.44
N THR A 4 34.95 -5.65 -28.87
CA THR A 4 35.19 -4.49 -28.01
C THR A 4 33.86 -3.81 -27.72
N PRO A 5 33.47 -3.61 -26.45
CA PRO A 5 32.24 -2.88 -26.14
C PRO A 5 32.41 -1.42 -26.60
N LEU A 6 31.58 -0.98 -27.54
CA LEU A 6 31.47 0.42 -27.93
C LEU A 6 31.15 1.23 -26.66
N GLN A 7 32.05 2.12 -26.25
CA GLN A 7 31.82 3.05 -25.14
C GLN A 7 30.56 3.86 -25.45
N PRO A 8 29.49 3.76 -24.64
CA PRO A 8 28.28 4.53 -24.88
C PRO A 8 28.58 6.01 -24.69
N SER A 9 28.08 6.83 -25.62
CA SER A 9 28.13 8.28 -25.49
C SER A 9 27.45 8.73 -24.18
N THR A 10 27.90 9.83 -23.58
CA THR A 10 27.32 10.38 -22.32
C THR A 10 25.79 10.55 -22.40
N LEU A 11 25.28 10.85 -23.60
CA LEU A 11 23.85 10.97 -23.88
C LEU A 11 23.12 9.62 -23.88
N GLN A 12 23.72 8.54 -24.40
CA GLN A 12 23.16 7.18 -24.29
C GLN A 12 23.13 6.70 -22.83
N THR A 13 24.13 7.07 -22.03
CA THR A 13 24.15 6.79 -20.60
C THR A 13 23.06 7.58 -19.86
N ALA A 14 22.83 8.85 -20.23
CA ALA A 14 21.74 9.66 -19.68
C ALA A 14 20.35 9.15 -20.09
N CYS A 15 20.14 8.80 -21.36
CA CYS A 15 18.88 8.25 -21.87
C CYS A 15 18.57 6.87 -21.28
N SER A 16 19.58 6.00 -21.10
CA SER A 16 19.39 4.73 -20.41
C SER A 16 19.11 4.91 -18.91
N TRP A 17 19.53 6.02 -18.31
CA TRP A 17 19.16 6.40 -16.94
C TRP A 17 17.69 6.83 -16.80
N LEU A 18 17.11 7.42 -17.86
CA LEU A 18 15.74 7.94 -17.91
C LEU A 18 14.71 6.91 -18.42
N THR A 19 14.86 5.63 -18.09
CA THR A 19 13.80 4.67 -18.39
C THR A 19 12.53 4.99 -17.60
N VAL A 20 11.37 4.71 -18.21
CA VAL A 20 10.04 4.92 -17.61
C VAL A 20 9.94 4.24 -16.23
N TYR A 21 10.58 3.09 -16.05
CA TYR A 21 10.67 2.38 -14.77
C TYR A 21 11.32 3.25 -13.68
N ARG A 22 12.47 3.84 -13.96
CA ARG A 22 13.24 4.63 -12.98
C ARG A 22 12.56 5.96 -12.69
N GLN A 23 11.92 6.55 -13.70
CA GLN A 23 11.10 7.75 -13.51
C GLN A 23 9.90 7.46 -12.59
N LEU A 24 9.12 6.40 -12.85
CA LEU A 24 7.98 6.03 -12.00
C LEU A 24 8.40 5.74 -10.56
N PHE A 25 9.51 5.02 -10.38
CA PHE A 25 10.10 4.79 -9.05
C PHE A 25 10.42 6.11 -8.35
N ALA A 26 11.14 7.02 -9.03
CA ALA A 26 11.54 8.30 -8.48
C ALA A 26 10.31 9.15 -8.11
N TRP A 27 9.27 9.19 -8.94
CA TRP A 27 8.04 9.93 -8.64
C TRP A 27 7.32 9.42 -7.39
N ILE A 28 7.17 8.10 -7.24
CA ILE A 28 6.49 7.51 -6.07
C ILE A 28 7.29 7.76 -4.79
N VAL A 29 8.61 7.55 -4.84
CA VAL A 29 9.48 7.74 -3.68
C VAL A 29 9.57 9.21 -3.31
N ALA A 30 9.79 10.10 -4.28
CA ALA A 30 9.90 11.54 -4.04
C ALA A 30 8.57 12.13 -3.51
N GLY A 31 7.43 11.72 -4.07
CA GLY A 31 6.12 12.15 -3.58
C GLY A 31 5.86 11.74 -2.13
N ASN A 32 6.12 10.48 -1.78
CA ASN A 32 5.99 10.01 -0.40
C ASN A 32 6.99 10.71 0.53
N LEU A 33 8.23 10.89 0.09
CA LEU A 33 9.26 11.58 0.88
C LEU A 33 8.88 13.04 1.14
N ALA A 34 8.34 13.75 0.16
CA ALA A 34 7.85 15.12 0.34
C ALA A 34 6.75 15.20 1.40
N ILE A 35 5.81 14.24 1.42
CA ILE A 35 4.75 14.17 2.44
C ILE A 35 5.35 13.87 3.82
N ILE A 36 6.33 12.94 3.91
CA ILE A 36 7.02 12.65 5.18
C ILE A 36 7.75 13.90 5.70
N ILE A 37 8.45 14.64 4.83
CA ILE A 37 9.13 15.89 5.19
C ILE A 37 8.11 16.92 5.68
N ALA A 38 6.99 17.09 4.97
CA ALA A 38 5.94 18.01 5.39
C ALA A 38 5.29 17.60 6.73
N ALA A 39 5.13 16.30 6.98
CA ALA A 39 4.66 15.76 8.26
C ALA A 39 5.67 15.99 9.38
N ALA A 40 6.97 15.79 9.10
CA ALA A 40 8.06 16.04 10.05
C ALA A 40 8.16 17.53 10.42
N ALA A 41 7.97 18.42 9.44
CA ALA A 41 7.94 19.87 9.64
C ALA A 41 6.69 20.37 10.39
N GLN A 42 5.79 19.48 10.84
CA GLN A 42 4.51 19.80 11.48
C GLN A 42 3.55 20.65 10.61
N ALA A 43 3.88 20.86 9.34
CA ALA A 43 3.01 21.55 8.39
C ALA A 43 1.78 20.70 8.04
N PHE A 44 1.87 19.38 8.18
CA PHE A 44 0.78 18.45 7.85
C PHE A 44 0.49 17.43 8.97
N PRO A 45 -0.17 17.86 10.07
CA PRO A 45 -0.45 17.00 11.21
C PRO A 45 -1.39 15.82 10.88
N TRP A 46 -2.20 15.94 9.84
CA TRP A 46 -3.06 14.85 9.37
C TRP A 46 -2.24 13.62 8.94
N ALA A 47 -1.15 13.83 8.21
CA ALA A 47 -0.28 12.73 7.79
C ALA A 47 0.52 12.13 8.96
N HIS A 48 0.82 12.92 9.98
CA HIS A 48 1.46 12.43 11.19
C HIS A 48 0.56 11.46 11.98
N VAL A 49 -0.76 11.70 12.02
CA VAL A 49 -1.71 10.80 12.70
C VAL A 49 -1.97 9.53 11.87
N HIS A 50 -2.08 9.66 10.55
CA HIS A 50 -2.51 8.57 9.66
C HIS A 50 -1.37 7.78 9.00
N ARG A 51 -0.16 7.80 9.56
CA ARG A 51 1.03 7.11 9.00
C ARG A 51 0.80 5.65 8.60
N VAL A 52 0.08 4.90 9.45
CA VAL A 52 -0.23 3.49 9.19
C VAL A 52 -1.08 3.32 7.95
N GLN A 53 -2.01 4.25 7.68
CA GLN A 53 -2.83 4.23 6.46
C GLN A 53 -1.98 4.52 5.23
N PHE A 54 -1.01 5.43 5.31
CA PHE A 54 -0.07 5.68 4.21
C PHE A 54 0.82 4.46 3.92
N THR A 55 1.33 3.79 4.96
CA THR A 55 2.05 2.52 4.78
C THR A 55 1.15 1.47 4.13
N ALA A 56 -0.07 1.27 4.65
CA ALA A 56 -1.01 0.27 4.14
C ALA A 56 -1.39 0.55 2.68
N ALA A 57 -1.62 1.81 2.32
CA ALA A 57 -1.89 2.23 0.95
C ALA A 57 -0.71 1.91 0.01
N ASN A 58 0.51 2.23 0.42
CA ASN A 58 1.71 1.89 -0.36
C ASN A 58 1.85 0.37 -0.54
N ILE A 59 1.68 -0.43 0.51
CA ILE A 59 1.74 -1.90 0.39
C ILE A 59 0.64 -2.43 -0.52
N LEU A 60 -0.60 -1.93 -0.39
CA LEU A 60 -1.72 -2.33 -1.23
C LEU A 60 -1.44 -2.03 -2.71
N VAL A 61 -0.93 -0.84 -3.03
CA VAL A 61 -0.54 -0.49 -4.41
C VAL A 61 0.61 -1.38 -4.89
N SER A 62 1.57 -1.69 -4.04
CA SER A 62 2.66 -2.61 -4.37
C SER A 62 2.14 -4.01 -4.74
N ILE A 63 1.16 -4.53 -4.01
CA ILE A 63 0.53 -5.83 -4.30
C ILE A 63 -0.29 -5.76 -5.60
N LEU A 64 -1.10 -4.72 -5.78
CA LEU A 64 -1.92 -4.53 -6.97
C LEU A 64 -1.07 -4.42 -8.24
N ALA A 65 0.06 -3.71 -8.19
CA ALA A 65 0.99 -3.58 -9.31
C ALA A 65 1.61 -4.91 -9.78
N ARG A 66 1.50 -5.99 -8.99
CA ARG A 66 1.94 -7.35 -9.35
C ARG A 66 0.78 -8.30 -9.69
N ASN A 67 -0.46 -7.83 -9.65
CA ASN A 67 -1.63 -8.65 -9.91
C ASN A 67 -2.01 -8.59 -11.41
N GLU A 68 -1.93 -9.71 -12.10
CA GLU A 68 -2.28 -9.86 -13.51
C GLU A 68 -3.72 -9.48 -13.85
N VAL A 69 -4.69 -9.79 -12.98
CA VAL A 69 -6.09 -9.45 -13.17
C VAL A 69 -6.26 -7.94 -13.07
N PHE A 70 -5.62 -7.33 -12.08
CA PHE A 70 -5.60 -5.87 -11.93
C PHE A 70 -4.99 -5.19 -13.15
N LEU A 71 -3.85 -5.68 -13.66
CA LEU A 71 -3.20 -5.15 -14.85
C LEU A 71 -4.10 -5.27 -16.09
N ARG A 72 -4.82 -6.37 -16.26
CA ARG A 72 -5.78 -6.56 -17.38
C ARG A 72 -6.96 -5.60 -17.28
N VAL A 73 -7.51 -5.41 -16.08
CA VAL A 73 -8.58 -4.43 -15.84
C VAL A 73 -8.06 -3.02 -16.11
N LEU A 74 -6.89 -2.66 -15.58
CA LEU A 74 -6.25 -1.37 -15.78
C LEU A 74 -6.00 -1.10 -17.26
N TYR A 75 -5.47 -2.06 -18.01
CA TYR A 75 -5.32 -1.96 -19.47
C TYR A 75 -6.65 -1.65 -20.15
N THR A 76 -7.71 -2.39 -19.80
CA THR A 76 -9.04 -2.23 -20.40
C THR A 76 -9.63 -0.86 -20.06
N LEU A 77 -9.45 -0.38 -18.83
CA LEU A 77 -9.88 0.94 -18.39
C LEU A 77 -9.11 2.06 -19.11
N LEU A 78 -7.79 1.95 -19.24
CA LEU A 78 -6.95 2.93 -19.94
C LEU A 78 -7.33 3.03 -21.42
N VAL A 79 -7.51 1.89 -22.09
CA VAL A 79 -7.98 1.86 -23.47
C VAL A 79 -9.37 2.51 -23.57
N LYS A 80 -10.32 2.13 -22.70
CA LYS A 80 -11.66 2.72 -22.71
C LYS A 80 -11.63 4.22 -22.46
N ALA A 81 -10.91 4.68 -21.45
CA ALA A 81 -10.80 6.10 -21.08
C ALA A 81 -10.28 6.96 -22.25
N VAL A 82 -9.25 6.50 -22.95
CA VAL A 82 -8.71 7.21 -24.12
C VAL A 82 -9.66 7.15 -25.31
N THR A 83 -10.35 6.04 -25.53
CA THR A 83 -11.31 5.90 -26.64
C THR A 83 -12.60 6.72 -26.46
N VAL A 84 -12.98 7.03 -25.22
CA VAL A 84 -14.20 7.83 -24.92
C VAL A 84 -14.01 9.32 -25.27
N GLY A 85 -12.78 9.81 -25.34
CA GLY A 85 -12.48 11.21 -25.69
C GLY A 85 -12.07 11.46 -27.16
N SER A 86 -11.99 10.42 -27.99
CA SER A 86 -11.57 10.57 -29.39
C SER A 86 -12.77 10.98 -30.27
N PRO A 87 -12.64 12.02 -31.13
CA PRO A 87 -13.72 12.49 -32.01
C PRO A 87 -14.23 11.45 -33.03
N GLN A 88 -13.52 10.33 -33.19
CA GLN A 88 -13.94 9.18 -34.00
C GLN A 88 -14.79 8.17 -33.20
N GLY A 89 -15.33 8.63 -32.07
CA GLY A 89 -16.13 7.85 -31.14
C GLY A 89 -17.44 7.39 -31.75
N LEU A 90 -17.55 6.08 -31.95
CA LEU A 90 -18.53 5.22 -31.29
C LEU A 90 -18.33 3.80 -31.85
N GLY A 91 -17.77 2.90 -31.05
CA GLY A 91 -17.91 1.45 -31.28
C GLY A 91 -16.83 0.73 -32.08
N SER A 92 -15.78 1.39 -32.56
CA SER A 92 -14.70 0.62 -33.19
C SER A 92 -13.77 0.01 -32.13
N LEU A 93 -13.77 -1.33 -32.05
CA LEU A 93 -12.82 -2.17 -31.31
C LEU A 93 -11.34 -1.93 -31.70
N TRP A 94 -11.09 -1.00 -32.63
CA TRP A 94 -9.81 -0.62 -33.20
C TRP A 94 -9.23 0.63 -32.54
N ALA A 95 -8.76 0.50 -31.29
CA ALA A 95 -7.83 1.48 -30.76
C ALA A 95 -6.53 1.44 -31.61
N PRO A 96 -5.95 2.58 -31.99
CA PRO A 96 -4.76 2.61 -32.83
C PRO A 96 -3.61 1.84 -32.18
N ILE A 97 -2.92 1.01 -32.98
CA ILE A 97 -1.78 0.19 -32.57
C ILE A 97 -0.74 0.95 -31.72
N PRO A 98 -0.33 2.20 -32.05
CA PRO A 98 0.64 2.93 -31.21
C PRO A 98 0.13 3.19 -29.78
N LEU A 99 -1.17 3.42 -29.59
CA LEU A 99 -1.75 3.65 -28.26
C LEU A 99 -1.66 2.37 -27.41
N ARG A 100 -2.00 1.22 -28.00
CA ARG A 100 -1.89 -0.08 -27.32
C ARG A 100 -0.45 -0.38 -26.93
N ASN A 101 0.50 -0.05 -27.80
CA ASN A 101 1.93 -0.22 -27.53
C ASN A 101 2.40 0.70 -26.40
N LEU A 102 1.95 1.96 -26.37
CA LEU A 102 2.28 2.89 -25.28
C LEU A 102 1.75 2.40 -23.92
N ILE A 103 0.49 1.98 -23.86
CA ILE A 103 -0.14 1.46 -22.64
C ILE A 103 0.58 0.18 -22.18
N THR A 104 0.84 -0.75 -23.11
CA THR A 104 1.55 -2.00 -22.79
C THR A 104 2.97 -1.72 -22.31
N ASN A 105 3.67 -0.79 -22.95
CA ASN A 105 5.00 -0.35 -22.52
C ASN A 105 4.97 0.25 -21.11
N PHE A 106 3.96 1.06 -20.79
CA PHE A 106 3.78 1.59 -19.44
C PHE A 106 3.52 0.48 -18.42
N LEU A 107 2.63 -0.48 -18.74
CA LEU A 107 2.33 -1.63 -17.89
C LEU A 107 3.56 -2.51 -17.64
N LEU A 108 4.44 -2.67 -18.63
CA LEU A 108 5.71 -3.39 -18.46
C LEU A 108 6.65 -2.70 -17.46
N HIS A 109 6.60 -1.37 -17.38
CA HIS A 109 7.43 -0.58 -16.48
C HIS A 109 6.77 -0.35 -15.10
N ILE A 110 5.57 -0.90 -14.85
CA ILE A 110 4.85 -0.79 -13.56
C ILE A 110 5.62 -1.44 -12.40
N GLY A 111 6.60 -2.29 -12.70
CA GLY A 111 7.54 -2.80 -11.71
C GLY A 111 8.24 -1.68 -10.91
N GLY A 112 8.40 -0.49 -11.48
CA GLY A 112 8.97 0.68 -10.79
C GLY A 112 8.03 1.25 -9.73
N VAL A 113 6.71 1.15 -9.96
CA VAL A 113 5.68 1.51 -8.97
C VAL A 113 5.68 0.49 -7.83
N HIS A 114 5.74 -0.81 -8.15
CA HIS A 114 5.79 -1.87 -7.14
C HIS A 114 6.97 -1.69 -6.17
N SER A 115 8.18 -1.50 -6.70
CA SER A 115 9.39 -1.30 -5.89
C SER A 115 9.38 0.05 -5.16
N GLY A 116 8.91 1.12 -5.82
CA GLY A 116 8.79 2.44 -5.22
C GLY A 116 7.82 2.47 -4.03
N CYS A 117 6.67 1.83 -4.16
CA CYS A 117 5.70 1.68 -3.08
C CYS A 117 6.22 0.83 -1.92
N GLY A 118 7.02 -0.21 -2.20
CA GLY A 118 7.67 -0.99 -1.13
C GLY A 118 8.64 -0.13 -0.31
N VAL A 119 9.51 0.64 -0.99
CA VAL A 119 10.45 1.55 -0.33
C VAL A 119 9.71 2.67 0.43
N ALA A 120 8.70 3.28 -0.19
CA ALA A 120 7.89 4.32 0.44
C ALA A 120 7.15 3.80 1.68
N GLY A 121 6.58 2.59 1.63
CA GLY A 121 5.95 1.94 2.77
C GLY A 121 6.93 1.72 3.92
N LEU A 122 8.16 1.30 3.62
CA LEU A 122 9.23 1.15 4.61
C LEU A 122 9.61 2.50 5.22
N LEU A 123 9.73 3.57 4.43
CA LEU A 123 10.02 4.92 4.93
C LEU A 123 8.96 5.40 5.92
N TRP A 124 7.67 5.17 5.63
CA TRP A 124 6.59 5.50 6.56
C TRP A 124 6.64 4.71 7.86
N LEU A 125 7.03 3.43 7.81
CA LEU A 125 7.23 2.61 9.00
C LEU A 125 8.39 3.13 9.87
N ILE A 126 9.52 3.45 9.24
CA ILE A 126 10.68 4.06 9.94
C ILE A 126 10.26 5.37 10.59
N TYR A 127 9.56 6.23 9.86
CA TYR A 127 9.08 7.51 10.39
C TYR A 127 8.14 7.34 11.59
N GLY A 128 7.21 6.39 11.52
CA GLY A 128 6.31 6.06 12.63
C GLY A 128 7.02 5.45 13.84
N ALA A 129 8.06 4.65 13.62
CA ALA A 129 8.89 4.09 14.69
C ALA A 129 9.71 5.16 15.40
N CYS A 130 10.25 6.15 14.66
CA CYS A 130 10.99 7.27 15.24
C CYS A 130 10.08 8.26 15.98
N HIS A 131 8.81 8.37 15.62
CA HIS A 131 7.84 9.29 16.23
C HIS A 131 6.66 8.52 16.82
N PRO A 132 6.87 7.76 17.90
CA PRO A 132 5.80 7.00 18.53
C PRO A 132 4.67 7.96 18.97
N PRO A 133 3.40 7.58 18.77
CA PRO A 133 2.30 8.36 19.32
C PRO A 133 2.45 8.46 20.85
N PRO A 134 1.97 9.55 21.48
CA PRO A 134 1.94 9.63 22.94
C PRO A 134 1.24 8.39 23.48
N ALA A 135 1.84 7.76 24.51
CA ALA A 135 1.37 6.49 25.04
C ALA A 135 -0.12 6.59 25.38
N VAL A 136 -0.96 5.91 24.60
CA VAL A 136 -2.37 5.77 24.95
C VAL A 136 -2.40 4.95 26.24
N PRO A 137 -2.98 5.47 27.34
CA PRO A 137 -3.11 4.70 28.57
C PRO A 137 -3.90 3.44 28.25
N ILE A 138 -3.23 2.30 28.24
CA ILE A 138 -3.89 1.01 28.01
C ILE A 138 -4.87 0.83 29.18
N PRO A 139 -6.18 0.71 28.94
CA PRO A 139 -7.15 0.48 29.99
C PRO A 139 -6.71 -0.77 30.78
N GLN A 140 -6.63 -0.68 32.11
CA GLN A 140 -6.15 -1.81 32.93
C GLN A 140 -6.95 -3.11 32.70
N ARG A 141 -8.20 -3.00 32.22
CA ARG A 141 -9.02 -4.13 31.77
C ARG A 141 -8.38 -5.01 30.69
N LEU A 142 -7.48 -4.48 29.86
CA LEU A 142 -6.74 -5.21 28.82
C LEU A 142 -5.38 -5.73 29.32
N ARG A 143 -4.90 -5.21 30.45
CA ARG A 143 -3.64 -5.62 31.08
C ARG A 143 -3.84 -6.77 32.07
N ALA A 144 -5.03 -6.91 32.64
CA ALA A 144 -5.34 -8.06 33.47
C ALA A 144 -5.29 -9.34 32.60
N PRO A 145 -4.51 -10.37 32.96
CA PRO A 145 -4.67 -11.68 32.33
C PRO A 145 -6.14 -12.09 32.48
N PRO A 146 -6.74 -12.75 31.47
CA PRO A 146 -8.09 -13.27 31.62
C PRO A 146 -8.12 -14.06 32.93
N GLN A 147 -8.93 -13.61 33.89
CA GLN A 147 -9.16 -14.33 35.13
C GLN A 147 -9.91 -15.60 34.74
N VAL A 148 -9.18 -16.62 34.32
CA VAL A 148 -9.70 -17.97 34.10
C VAL A 148 -9.92 -18.53 35.49
N HIS A 149 -11.07 -18.20 36.08
CA HIS A 149 -11.48 -18.83 37.32
C HIS A 149 -11.81 -20.29 36.98
N TRP A 150 -10.85 -21.19 37.24
CA TRP A 150 -11.06 -22.62 37.16
C TRP A 150 -12.04 -23.00 38.26
N LEU A 151 -13.33 -23.09 37.92
CA LEU A 151 -14.33 -23.70 38.80
C LEU A 151 -13.93 -25.17 38.94
N GLY A 152 -13.25 -25.49 40.04
CA GLY A 152 -12.94 -26.86 40.42
C GLY A 152 -14.24 -27.59 40.71
N ILE A 153 -14.75 -28.32 39.72
CA ILE A 153 -15.81 -29.30 39.91
C ILE A 153 -15.09 -30.61 40.22
N SER A 154 -15.05 -30.96 41.50
CA SER A 154 -14.84 -32.35 41.93
C SER A 154 -16.15 -33.08 41.66
N GLY A 155 -16.13 -34.07 40.78
CA GLY A 155 -17.32 -34.85 40.44
C GLY A 155 -17.15 -35.62 39.13
N ASP A 156 -17.21 -36.94 39.25
CA ASP A 156 -16.99 -37.93 38.21
C ASP A 156 -17.85 -37.80 36.93
N HIS A 157 -17.30 -38.37 35.86
CA HIS A 157 -17.94 -38.83 34.62
C HIS A 157 -18.49 -37.81 33.60
N GLY A 158 -17.89 -37.86 32.41
CA GLY A 158 -18.64 -37.89 31.14
C GLY A 158 -18.92 -36.56 30.46
N SER A 159 -18.07 -36.23 29.47
CA SER A 159 -18.35 -35.43 28.26
C SER A 159 -19.51 -34.42 28.29
N LEU A 160 -19.19 -33.13 28.18
CA LEU A 160 -19.97 -32.17 27.39
C LEU A 160 -19.14 -30.91 27.06
N HIS A 161 -19.24 -30.50 25.80
CA HIS A 161 -18.55 -29.35 25.20
C HIS A 161 -18.75 -28.07 26.02
N ARG A 162 -17.63 -27.44 26.41
CA ARG A 162 -17.61 -26.18 27.16
C ARG A 162 -17.47 -24.99 26.21
N VAL A 163 -18.52 -24.16 26.11
CA VAL A 163 -18.48 -22.84 25.47
C VAL A 163 -18.22 -21.79 26.57
N PRO A 164 -17.27 -20.85 26.39
CA PRO A 164 -17.00 -19.82 27.40
C PRO A 164 -18.14 -18.79 27.43
N VAL A 165 -18.89 -18.74 28.54
CA VAL A 165 -19.89 -17.70 28.79
C VAL A 165 -19.20 -16.45 29.37
N ARG A 166 -19.12 -15.39 28.56
CA ARG A 166 -18.61 -14.07 28.93
C ARG A 166 -19.66 -13.27 29.71
N ARG A 167 -19.67 -13.36 31.04
CA ARG A 167 -20.46 -12.41 31.87
C ARG A 167 -19.60 -11.18 32.19
N GLY A 168 -19.77 -10.11 31.42
CA GLY A 168 -19.34 -8.77 31.83
C GLY A 168 -20.56 -7.98 32.33
N PRO A 169 -20.46 -7.22 33.43
CA PRO A 169 -21.51 -6.29 33.83
C PRO A 169 -21.59 -5.14 32.81
N ILE A 170 -22.79 -4.86 32.30
CA ILE A 170 -23.09 -3.68 31.48
C ILE A 170 -23.01 -2.46 32.41
N PRO A 171 -22.09 -1.50 32.21
CA PRO A 171 -22.11 -0.27 32.99
C PRO A 171 -23.22 0.63 32.43
N VAL A 172 -24.28 0.80 33.20
CA VAL A 172 -25.30 1.81 32.94
C VAL A 172 -24.70 3.14 33.40
N ALA A 173 -24.41 4.05 32.46
CA ALA A 173 -23.92 5.38 32.79
C ALA A 173 -25.05 6.19 33.45
N PRO A 174 -24.80 6.90 34.57
CA PRO A 174 -25.76 7.87 35.07
C PRO A 174 -25.70 9.14 34.21
N LEU A 175 -26.84 9.49 33.60
CA LEU A 175 -27.09 10.79 33.00
C LEU A 175 -27.06 11.86 34.11
N ARG A 176 -26.04 12.72 34.09
CA ARG A 176 -26.09 14.08 34.65
C ARG A 176 -25.21 15.00 33.80
#